data_AF-A0A1H3CVE8-F1
#
_entry.id   AF-A0A1H3CVE8-F1
#
_cell.length_a   1.000
_cell.length_b   1.000
_cell.length_c   1.000
_cell.angle_alpha   90.00
_cell.angle_beta   90.00
_cell.angle_gamma   90.00
#
_symmetry.space_group_name_H-M   'P 1'
#
loop_
_entity.id
_entity.type
_entity.pdbx_description
1 polymer ?
#
loop_
_entity_poly.entity_id
_entity_poly.type
_entity_poly.pdbx_seq_one_letter_code
_entity_poly.pdbx_strand_id
1 'polypeptide(L)' 'MSEILTVGLDLAKNVFQVHGADGAGRAVLHKKLRRMQVLKFFSQLPPCVVAMEPCVAYYSRLQRL' A
#
# COMPACT_ATOMS: atom_id res chain seq x y z
N MET A 1 5.15 -20.45 1.54
CA MET A 1 4.54 -19.15 1.16
C MET A 1 5.67 -18.17 1.04
N SER A 2 5.86 -17.56 -0.13
CA SER A 2 6.89 -16.54 -0.29
C SER A 2 6.57 -15.33 0.60
N GLU A 3 7.54 -14.86 1.37
CA GLU A 3 7.40 -13.68 2.21
C GLU A 3 7.26 -12.43 1.33
N ILE A 4 6.30 -11.56 1.65
CA ILE A 4 6.11 -10.29 0.96
C ILE A 4 7.16 -9.32 1.48
N LEU A 5 8.18 -9.03 0.66
CA LEU A 5 9.25 -8.11 1.04
C LEU A 5 9.01 -6.68 0.56
N THR A 6 8.33 -6.53 -0.58
CA THR A 6 8.03 -5.22 -1.16
C THR A 6 6.55 -5.09 -1.45
N VAL A 7 5.96 -3.95 -1.13
CA VAL A 7 4.57 -3.61 -1.42
C VAL A 7 4.52 -2.30 -2.18
N GLY A 8 4.00 -2.34 -3.41
CA GLY A 8 3.57 -1.15 -4.16
C GLY A 8 2.17 -0.70 -3.73
N LEU A 9 2.02 0.58 -3.44
CA LEU A 9 0.76 1.22 -3.10
C LEU A 9 0.43 2.36 -4.08
N ASP A 10 -0.55 2.12 -4.95
CA ASP A 10 -1.10 3.10 -5.89
C ASP A 10 -2.24 3.88 -5.21
N LEU A 11 -2.15 5.21 -5.34
CA LEU A 11 -3.09 6.16 -4.78
C LEU A 11 -4.14 6.61 -5.81
N ALA A 12 -5.19 5.81 -6.01
CA ALA A 12 -6.38 6.26 -6.72
C ALA A 12 -7.38 6.98 -5.79
N LYS A 13 -8.23 7.86 -6.35
CA LYS A 13 -9.08 8.82 -5.59
C LYS A 13 -9.85 8.24 -4.41
N ASN A 14 -10.37 7.01 -4.52
CA ASN A 14 -11.23 6.41 -3.49
C ASN A 14 -10.79 5.00 -3.07
N VAL A 15 -9.74 4.47 -3.68
CA VAL A 15 -9.32 3.07 -3.57
C VAL A 15 -7.81 3.00 -3.70
N PHE A 16 -7.19 2.12 -2.92
CA PHE A 16 -5.77 1.88 -2.94
C PHE A 16 -5.53 0.54 -3.62
N GLN A 17 -4.67 0.48 -4.62
CA GLN A 17 -4.24 -0.81 -5.17
C GLN A 17 -2.93 -1.21 -4.53
N VAL A 18 -2.91 -2.42 -3.98
CA VAL A 18 -1.77 -3.03 -3.32
C VAL A 18 -1.24 -4.12 -4.21
N HIS A 19 0.05 -4.04 -4.53
CA HIS A 19 0.80 -5.10 -5.19
C HIS A 19 1.96 -5.53 -4.29
N GLY A 20 1.98 -6.78 -3.84
CA GLY A 20 3.09 -7.32 -3.04
C GLY A 20 3.98 -8.23 -3.87
N ALA A 21 5.29 -8.09 -3.72
CA ALA A 21 6.30 -8.91 -4.35
C ALA A 21 7.18 -9.62 -3.32
N ASP A 22 7.61 -10.83 -3.65
CA ASP A 22 8.57 -11.59 -2.86
C ASP A 22 10.03 -11.16 -3.12
N GLY A 23 10.99 -11.80 -2.44
CA GLY A 23 12.41 -11.51 -2.62
C GLY A 23 12.99 -11.83 -3.99
N ALA A 24 12.25 -12.56 -4.85
CA ALA A 24 12.61 -12.77 -6.24
C ALA A 24 11.93 -11.74 -7.18
N GLY A 25 11.23 -10.74 -6.62
CA GLY A 25 10.49 -9.73 -7.37
C GLY A 25 9.19 -10.28 -7.98
N ARG A 26 8.74 -11.49 -7.61
CA ARG A 26 7.52 -12.08 -8.15
C ARG A 26 6.31 -11.51 -7.43
N ALA A 27 5.31 -11.08 -8.19
CA ALA A 27 4.03 -10.65 -7.63
C ALA A 27 3.34 -11.83 -6.93
N VAL A 28 3.11 -11.70 -5.62
CA VAL A 28 2.48 -12.73 -4.76
C VAL A 28 1.22 -12.22 -4.08
N LEU A 29 0.95 -10.91 -4.18
CA LEU A 29 -0.25 -10.28 -3.64
C LEU A 29 -0.77 -9.22 -4.61
N HIS A 30 -2.08 -9.23 -4.85
CA HIS A 30 -2.78 -8.15 -5.52
C HIS A 30 -4.11 -7.90 -4.80
N LYS A 31 -4.32 -6.69 -4.26
CA LYS A 31 -5.50 -6.39 -3.45
C LYS A 31 -5.93 -4.94 -3.55
N LYS A 32 -7.24 -4.76 -3.71
CA LYS A 32 -7.89 -3.44 -3.62
C LYS A 32 -8.31 -3.16 -2.18
N LEU A 33 -7.90 -2.02 -1.64
CA LEU A 33 -8.25 -1.58 -0.29
C LEU A 33 -9.03 -0.27 -0.33
N ARG A 34 -9.97 -0.12 0.60
CA ARG A 34 -10.53 1.18 0.98
C ARG A 34 -9.67 1.82 2.06
N ARG A 35 -9.76 3.14 2.23
CA ARG A 35 -8.98 3.91 3.23
C ARG A 35 -9.01 3.29 4.63
N MET A 36 -10.19 2.87 5.11
CA MET A 36 -10.37 2.24 6.42
C MET A 36 -9.68 0.87 6.56
N GLN A 37 -9.38 0.20 5.45
CA GLN A 37 -8.77 -1.13 5.45
C GLN A 37 -7.24 -1.07 5.40
N VAL A 38 -6.65 0.08 5.04
CA VAL A 38 -5.20 0.24 4.84
C VAL A 38 -4.43 -0.12 6.12
N LEU A 39 -4.75 0.52 7.24
CA LEU A 39 -4.05 0.28 8.51
C LEU A 39 -4.16 -1.17 8.98
N LYS A 40 -5.38 -1.74 8.97
CA LYS A 40 -5.61 -3.13 9.36
C LYS A 40 -4.91 -4.12 8.44
N PHE A 41 -4.77 -3.79 7.15
CA PHE A 41 -4.07 -4.64 6.19
C PHE A 41 -2.57 -4.65 6.47
N PHE A 42 -1.93 -3.48 6.59
CA PHE A 42 -0.50 -3.39 6.85
C PHE A 42 -0.10 -3.91 8.24
N SER A 43 -0.99 -3.86 9.23
CA SER A 43 -0.72 -4.44 10.56
C SER A 43 -0.67 -5.97 10.57
N GLN A 44 -1.12 -6.63 9.50
CA GLN A 44 -1.11 -8.10 9.37
C GLN A 44 0.08 -8.60 8.55
N LEU A 45 0.83 -7.70 7.92
CA LEU A 45 2.02 -8.05 7.16
C LEU A 45 3.25 -8.06 8.06
N PRO A 46 4.25 -8.92 7.79
CA PRO A 46 5.57 -8.75 8.36
C PRO A 46 6.18 -7.40 7.90
N PRO A 47 7.21 -6.90 8.59
CA PRO A 47 7.94 -5.71 8.16
C PRO A 47 8.38 -5.85 6.69
N CYS A 48 7.97 -4.91 5.85
CA CYS A 48 8.26 -4.90 4.42
C CYS A 48 8.47 -3.48 3.93
N VAL A 49 9.14 -3.34 2.78
CA VAL A 49 9.35 -2.06 2.12
C VAL A 49 8.06 -1.66 1.40
N VAL A 50 7.53 -0.48 1.71
CA VAL A 50 6.38 0.07 1.01
C VAL A 50 6.84 1.12 0.01
N ALA A 51 6.73 0.81 -1.27
CA ALA A 51 6.89 1.76 -2.36
C ALA A 51 5.54 2.45 -2.61
N MET A 52 5.53 3.77 -2.50
CA MET A 52 4.33 4.58 -2.63
C MET A 52 4.51 5.55 -3.80
N GLU A 53 3.56 5.57 -4.73
CA GLU A 53 3.63 6.51 -5.84
C GLU A 53 3.49 7.96 -5.31
N PRO A 54 4.31 8.90 -5.80
CA PRO A 54 4.18 10.30 -5.45
C PRO A 54 2.83 10.83 -5.98
N CYS A 55 1.93 11.22 -5.08
CA CYS A 55 0.62 11.74 -5.46
C CYS A 55 0.65 13.26 -5.62
N VAL A 56 0.32 13.73 -6.82
CA VAL A 56 0.25 15.16 -7.19
C VAL A 56 -0.97 15.91 -6.62
N ALA A 57 -1.84 15.23 -5.86
CA ALA A 57 -3.05 15.83 -5.29
C ALA A 57 -2.83 16.31 -3.83
N TYR A 58 -1.90 17.25 -3.64
CA TYR A 58 -1.77 17.99 -2.38
C TYR A 58 -2.67 19.23 -2.41
N TYR A 59 -3.97 19.06 -2.16
CA TYR A 59 -4.80 20.18 -1.69
C TYR A 59 -4.67 20.25 -0.18
N SER A 60 -3.83 21.17 0.30
CA SER A 60 -3.72 21.53 1.70
C SER A 60 -5.06 22.03 2.23
N ARG A 61 -5.78 21.18 2.96
CA ARG A 61 -6.62 21.67 4.06
C ARG A 61 -6.04 21.10 5.34
N LEU A 62 -5.31 21.95 6.06
CA LEU A 62 -4.95 21.73 7.46
C LEU A 62 -6.21 21.27 8.21
N GLN A 63 -6.27 19.99 8.55
CA GLN A 63 -7.00 19.56 9.73
C GLN A 63 -5.97 18.95 10.67
N ARG A 64 -5.80 19.66 11.77
CA ARG A 64 -5.16 19.17 12.99
C ARG A 64 -5.84 17.85 13.39
N LEU A 65 -4.99 16.88 13.71
CA LEU A 65 -5.22 15.57 14.33
C LEU A 65 -5.69 14.46 13.37
#